data_AF-A0A2X2WPQ3-F1
#
_entry.id   AF-A0A2X2WPQ3-F1
#
_cell.length_a   1.000
_cell.length_b   1.000
_cell.length_c   1.000
_cell.angle_alpha   90.00
_cell.angle_beta   90.00
_cell.angle_gamma   90.00
#
_symmetry.space_group_name_H-M   'P 1'
#
loop_
_entity.id
_entity.type
_entity.pdbx_description
1 polymer ?
#
loop_
_entity_poly.entity_id
_entity_poly.type
_entity_poly.pdbx_seq_one_letter_code
_entity_poly.pdbx_strand_id
1 'polypeptide(L)'
;MEALQTDGQFDYGASLVKSLASLLVVASGSAIGREGAMILLAALAASCFAQRCTPREEWKLWIACGAAAGMASAYHAPLAGSLFIAEILFGTLMLASLGPVVISAVVALLTTHLLSGGNALLYTVHLSLDLHVREYAMIISTGLVAGVCGPLFMWLMTTTHNGFIRLKLSPPWQLALGGFIVGLLSLLTPAVWGNGYSVVQSFLLSPPLLSVIAGIFICKLLAVLASSGSGAPGGVFTPTLFIGLSIGMLYGRMWGFWLPGADEMAILLGLTGMATLLAATTHAPMMSTLMICEMTGGVSTTPRITDCLRGGVGLIANVTRGLGLPTTHCRALTDGYIAPVRVVRHAANKAVRQSAAQAVFCLTHQ
;
A
#
# COMPACT_ATOMS: atom_id res chain seq x y z
N MET A 1 -12.58 -3.36 7.05
CA MET A 1 -14.04 -3.15 6.85
C MET A 1 -14.87 -4.27 7.47
N GLU A 2 -14.50 -5.54 7.29
CA GLU A 2 -15.20 -6.70 7.88
C GLU A 2 -15.45 -6.52 9.40
N ALA A 3 -14.44 -6.13 10.17
CA ALA A 3 -14.56 -5.89 11.62
C ALA A 3 -15.46 -4.72 12.03
N LEU A 4 -15.68 -3.73 11.14
CA LEU A 4 -16.64 -2.65 11.41
C LEU A 4 -18.07 -3.05 11.07
N GLN A 5 -18.23 -4.04 10.18
CA GLN A 5 -19.52 -4.61 9.78
C GLN A 5 -19.95 -5.77 10.70
N THR A 6 -19.03 -6.44 11.38
CA THR A 6 -19.29 -7.55 12.33
C THR A 6 -19.23 -7.13 13.81
N ASP A 7 -19.53 -5.86 14.13
CA ASP A 7 -19.51 -5.32 15.51
C ASP A 7 -18.25 -5.67 16.31
N GLY A 8 -17.08 -5.60 15.66
CA GLY A 8 -15.78 -5.79 16.30
C GLY A 8 -15.35 -7.26 16.48
N GLN A 9 -16.10 -8.23 15.94
CA GLN A 9 -15.74 -9.65 16.00
C GLN A 9 -14.99 -10.09 14.76
N PHE A 10 -13.74 -10.56 14.94
CA PHE A 10 -12.96 -11.22 13.91
C PHE A 10 -13.09 -12.73 14.01
N ASP A 11 -13.18 -13.42 12.86
CA ASP A 11 -12.82 -14.85 12.82
C ASP A 11 -11.30 -14.94 12.96
N TYR A 12 -10.84 -15.24 14.19
CA TYR A 12 -9.43 -15.32 14.53
C TYR A 12 -8.66 -16.30 13.64
N GLY A 13 -9.26 -17.46 13.35
CA GLY A 13 -8.63 -18.50 12.56
C GLY A 13 -8.45 -18.06 11.11
N ALA A 14 -9.51 -17.53 10.49
CA ALA A 14 -9.43 -17.04 9.11
C ALA A 14 -8.45 -15.88 8.96
N SER A 15 -8.44 -14.95 9.93
CA SER A 15 -7.57 -13.78 9.92
C SER A 15 -6.09 -14.15 10.09
N LEU A 16 -5.77 -15.09 10.99
CA LEU A 16 -4.41 -15.61 11.17
C LEU A 16 -3.90 -16.33 9.94
N VAL A 17 -4.72 -17.20 9.34
CA VAL A 17 -4.36 -17.91 8.09
C VAL A 17 -4.06 -16.92 6.97
N LYS A 18 -4.85 -15.85 6.87
CA LYS A 18 -4.66 -14.80 5.87
C LYS A 18 -3.38 -13.99 6.09
N SER A 19 -3.08 -13.63 7.33
CA SER A 19 -1.81 -12.96 7.67
C SER A 19 -0.61 -13.85 7.38
N LEU A 20 -0.68 -15.14 7.72
CA LEU A 20 0.38 -16.11 7.44
C LEU A 20 0.57 -16.32 5.93
N ALA A 21 -0.52 -16.46 5.18
CA ALA A 21 -0.48 -16.59 3.73
C ALA A 21 0.16 -15.36 3.07
N SER A 22 -0.20 -14.15 3.54
CA SER A 22 0.42 -12.91 3.06
C SER A 22 1.92 -12.85 3.40
N LEU A 23 2.32 -13.29 4.59
CA LEU A 23 3.73 -13.37 4.97
C LEU A 23 4.52 -14.31 4.04
N LEU A 24 3.98 -15.48 3.71
CA LEU A 24 4.61 -16.43 2.77
C LEU A 24 4.71 -15.87 1.35
N VAL A 25 3.67 -15.16 0.89
CA VAL A 25 3.66 -14.50 -0.43
C VAL A 25 4.70 -13.38 -0.51
N VAL A 26 4.82 -12.57 0.55
CA VAL A 26 5.81 -11.50 0.57
C VAL A 26 7.23 -12.06 0.73
N ALA A 27 7.42 -13.08 1.58
CA ALA A 27 8.71 -13.74 1.77
C ALA A 27 9.21 -14.45 0.50
N SER A 28 8.29 -14.97 -0.34
CA SER A 28 8.63 -15.56 -1.64
C SER A 28 8.96 -14.52 -2.72
N GLY A 29 8.85 -13.23 -2.43
CA GLY A 29 9.29 -12.17 -3.35
C GLY A 29 8.22 -11.55 -4.24
N SER A 30 6.95 -11.78 -3.93
CA SER A 30 5.83 -11.18 -4.67
C SER A 30 5.94 -9.65 -4.77
N ALA A 31 5.40 -9.07 -5.84
CA ALA A 31 5.37 -7.62 -6.06
C ALA A 31 4.26 -6.93 -5.24
N ILE A 32 3.98 -7.44 -4.03
CA ILE A 32 2.96 -6.97 -3.10
C ILE A 32 3.64 -6.63 -1.77
N GLY A 33 3.09 -5.66 -1.06
CA GLY A 33 3.59 -5.22 0.24
C GLY A 33 3.05 -6.03 1.42
N ARG A 34 3.81 -5.95 2.53
CA ARG A 34 3.54 -6.65 3.81
C ARG A 34 2.50 -5.95 4.68
N GLU A 35 1.98 -4.80 4.26
CA GLU A 35 1.37 -3.85 5.18
C GLU A 35 -0.03 -4.28 5.57
N GLY A 36 -0.72 -4.95 4.66
CA GLY A 36 -2.02 -5.54 4.95
C GLY A 36 -2.00 -6.60 6.05
N ALA A 37 -0.96 -7.43 6.08
CA ALA A 37 -0.81 -8.45 7.11
C ALA A 37 -0.52 -7.82 8.49
N MET A 38 0.34 -6.80 8.53
CA MET A 38 0.69 -6.11 9.77
C MET A 38 -0.49 -5.36 10.39
N ILE A 39 -1.25 -4.64 9.56
CA ILE A 39 -2.45 -3.92 10.01
C ILE A 39 -3.51 -4.91 10.52
N LEU A 40 -3.72 -6.02 9.79
CA LEU A 40 -4.69 -7.05 10.19
C LEU A 40 -4.28 -7.74 11.50
N LEU A 41 -3.01 -8.10 11.64
CA LEU A 41 -2.50 -8.74 12.86
C LEU A 41 -2.62 -7.81 14.07
N ALA A 42 -2.26 -6.54 13.92
CA ALA A 42 -2.37 -5.55 14.99
C ALA A 42 -3.84 -5.28 15.38
N ALA A 43 -4.73 -5.17 14.39
CA ALA A 43 -6.17 -5.04 14.62
C ALA A 43 -6.77 -6.27 15.32
N LEU A 44 -6.31 -7.48 14.98
CA LEU A 44 -6.74 -8.72 15.62
C LEU A 44 -6.26 -8.83 17.08
N ALA A 45 -5.01 -8.44 17.34
CA ALA A 45 -4.46 -8.37 18.70
C ALA A 45 -5.26 -7.37 19.56
N ALA A 46 -5.56 -6.19 19.01
CA ALA A 46 -6.37 -5.19 19.69
C ALA A 46 -7.82 -5.64 19.91
N SER A 47 -8.43 -6.37 18.95
CA SER A 47 -9.76 -6.95 19.13
C SER A 47 -9.80 -7.99 20.25
N CYS A 48 -8.81 -8.89 20.31
CA CYS A 48 -8.69 -9.90 21.37
C CYS A 48 -8.56 -9.24 22.75
N PHE A 49 -7.76 -8.18 22.84
CA PHE A 49 -7.61 -7.40 24.07
C PHE A 49 -8.93 -6.70 24.45
N ALA A 50 -9.58 -6.03 23.50
CA ALA A 50 -10.83 -5.31 23.74
C ALA A 50 -11.96 -6.23 24.22
N GLN A 51 -12.09 -7.42 23.62
CA GLN A 51 -13.11 -8.39 24.01
C GLN A 51 -12.96 -8.91 25.45
N ARG A 52 -11.74 -8.87 26.00
CA ARG A 52 -11.44 -9.34 27.36
C ARG A 52 -11.43 -8.23 28.40
N CYS A 53 -11.05 -7.02 28.00
CA CYS A 53 -10.70 -5.95 28.94
C CYS A 53 -11.61 -4.72 28.86
N THR A 54 -12.44 -4.56 27.83
CA THR A 54 -13.22 -3.32 27.62
C THR A 54 -14.68 -3.56 27.22
N PRO A 55 -15.57 -2.60 27.50
CA PRO A 55 -16.98 -2.69 27.11
C PRO A 55 -17.15 -2.70 25.59
N ARG A 56 -18.23 -3.34 25.12
CA ARG A 56 -18.52 -3.57 23.68
C ARG A 56 -18.56 -2.29 22.85
N GLU A 57 -18.99 -1.19 23.46
CA GLU A 57 -19.11 0.12 22.81
C GLU A 57 -17.74 0.66 22.33
N GLU A 58 -16.67 0.31 23.04
CA GLU A 58 -15.31 0.78 22.73
C GLU A 58 -14.54 -0.14 21.77
N TRP A 59 -15.03 -1.35 21.46
CA TRP A 59 -14.30 -2.33 20.66
C TRP A 59 -13.85 -1.76 19.30
N LYS A 60 -14.70 -0.93 18.67
CA LYS A 60 -14.38 -0.28 17.40
C LYS A 60 -13.20 0.70 17.54
N LEU A 61 -13.10 1.41 18.67
CA LEU A 61 -12.00 2.32 18.97
C LEU A 61 -10.69 1.55 19.21
N TRP A 62 -10.73 0.46 19.97
CA TRP A 62 -9.55 -0.38 20.21
C TRP A 62 -9.01 -1.01 18.92
N ILE A 63 -9.90 -1.53 18.07
CA ILE A 63 -9.52 -2.08 16.76
C ILE A 63 -8.90 -0.99 15.87
N ALA A 64 -9.46 0.23 15.90
CA ALA A 64 -8.91 1.38 15.20
C ALA A 64 -7.51 1.78 15.69
N CYS A 65 -7.29 1.81 17.01
CA CYS A 65 -5.98 2.02 17.60
C CYS A 65 -4.98 0.96 17.15
N GLY A 66 -5.37 -0.32 17.18
CA GLY A 66 -4.54 -1.44 16.71
C GLY A 66 -4.19 -1.33 15.22
N ALA A 67 -5.16 -0.98 14.38
CA ALA A 67 -4.93 -0.80 12.95
C ALA A 67 -4.00 0.40 12.64
N ALA A 68 -4.17 1.53 13.33
CA ALA A 68 -3.26 2.67 13.22
C ALA A 68 -1.84 2.35 13.70
N ALA A 69 -1.70 1.63 14.82
CA ALA A 69 -0.43 1.13 15.32
C ALA A 69 0.27 0.19 14.32
N GLY A 70 -0.49 -0.71 13.68
CA GLY A 70 0.02 -1.58 12.62
C GLY A 70 0.51 -0.80 11.40
N MET A 71 -0.19 0.28 11.02
CA MET A 71 0.26 1.15 9.92
C MET A 71 1.48 1.99 10.31
N ALA A 72 1.51 2.56 11.51
CA ALA A 72 2.61 3.37 12.01
C ALA A 72 3.92 2.56 12.11
N SER A 73 3.85 1.32 12.59
CA SER A 73 5.01 0.41 12.63
C SER A 73 5.48 -0.06 11.24
N ALA A 74 4.57 -0.15 10.27
CA ALA A 74 4.90 -0.53 8.90
C ALA A 74 5.71 0.56 8.16
N TYR A 75 5.32 1.82 8.36
CA TYR A 75 5.76 2.95 7.54
C TYR A 75 6.53 4.03 8.29
N HIS A 76 6.75 3.86 9.60
CA HIS A 76 7.32 4.88 10.47
C HIS A 76 6.56 6.22 10.42
N ALA A 77 5.23 6.17 10.22
CA ALA A 77 4.38 7.33 9.94
C ALA A 77 3.13 7.33 10.83
N PRO A 78 3.22 7.80 12.09
CA PRO A 78 2.12 7.71 13.05
C PRO A 78 0.95 8.66 12.74
N LEU A 79 1.21 9.87 12.26
CA LEU A 79 0.12 10.80 11.91
C LEU A 79 -0.62 10.30 10.67
N ALA A 80 0.11 9.86 9.65
CA ALA A 80 -0.47 9.24 8.46
C ALA A 80 -1.27 7.98 8.79
N GLY A 81 -0.72 7.10 9.66
CA GLY A 81 -1.41 5.90 10.12
C GLY A 81 -2.72 6.20 10.86
N SER A 82 -2.75 7.28 11.66
CA SER A 82 -3.99 7.72 12.32
C SER A 82 -5.02 8.28 11.34
N LEU A 83 -4.58 9.05 10.33
CA LEU A 83 -5.46 9.61 9.31
C LEU A 83 -5.94 8.58 8.30
N PHE A 84 -5.17 7.52 8.07
CA PHE A 84 -5.64 6.35 7.32
C PHE A 84 -6.90 5.77 7.94
N ILE A 85 -6.93 5.66 9.27
CA ILE A 85 -8.12 5.20 9.98
C ILE A 85 -9.24 6.23 9.92
N ALA A 86 -8.94 7.52 10.06
CA ALA A 86 -9.94 8.57 10.01
C ALA A 86 -10.60 8.73 8.61
N GLU A 87 -9.81 8.80 7.54
CA GLU A 87 -10.28 9.03 6.17
C GLU A 87 -10.86 7.77 5.52
N ILE A 88 -10.17 6.64 5.64
CA ILE A 88 -10.55 5.40 4.91
C ILE A 88 -11.47 4.52 5.74
N LEU A 89 -11.18 4.36 7.04
CA LEU A 89 -11.89 3.37 7.85
C LEU A 89 -13.19 3.92 8.46
N PHE A 90 -13.22 5.18 8.91
CA PHE A 90 -14.40 5.79 9.52
C PHE A 90 -15.19 6.72 8.59
N GLY A 91 -14.60 7.25 7.52
CA GLY A 91 -15.29 8.05 6.48
C GLY A 91 -15.86 9.40 6.94
N THR A 92 -16.15 9.55 8.24
CA THR A 92 -16.54 10.79 8.91
C THR A 92 -15.56 11.04 10.04
N LEU A 93 -14.91 12.21 10.02
CA LEU A 93 -14.00 12.70 11.04
C LEU A 93 -14.73 12.82 12.40
N MET A 94 -14.83 11.75 13.19
CA MET A 94 -15.07 11.90 14.62
C MET A 94 -13.74 12.33 15.25
N LEU A 95 -13.46 13.64 15.21
CA LEU A 95 -12.27 14.25 15.85
C LEU A 95 -12.10 13.77 17.30
N ALA A 96 -13.19 13.47 17.99
CA ALA A 96 -13.20 12.98 19.37
C ALA A 96 -12.44 11.65 19.56
N SER A 97 -12.36 10.80 18.54
CA SER A 97 -11.69 9.50 18.61
C SER A 97 -10.26 9.54 18.08
N LEU A 98 -9.79 10.67 17.54
CA LEU A 98 -8.46 10.76 16.93
C LEU A 98 -7.34 10.74 17.97
N GLY A 99 -7.56 11.34 19.15
CA GLY A 99 -6.56 11.40 20.22
C GLY A 99 -5.98 10.03 20.61
N PRO A 100 -6.82 9.06 21.03
CA PRO A 100 -6.37 7.72 21.38
C PRO A 100 -5.66 6.98 20.23
N VAL A 101 -6.15 7.17 19.00
CA VAL A 101 -5.60 6.52 17.80
C VAL A 101 -4.18 7.05 17.50
N VAL A 102 -3.98 8.37 17.59
CA VAL A 102 -2.66 9.00 17.42
C VAL A 102 -1.70 8.52 18.50
N ILE A 103 -2.12 8.51 19.77
CA ILE A 103 -1.28 8.04 20.88
C ILE A 103 -0.84 6.59 20.64
N SER A 104 -1.76 5.71 20.25
CA SER A 104 -1.45 4.32 19.94
C SER A 104 -0.45 4.19 18.78
N ALA A 105 -0.61 4.98 17.72
CA ALA A 105 0.30 5.02 16.59
C ALA A 105 1.72 5.48 16.99
N VAL A 106 1.83 6.52 17.82
CA VAL A 106 3.12 7.02 18.32
C VAL A 106 3.80 5.99 19.22
N VAL A 107 3.06 5.33 20.13
CA VAL A 107 3.61 4.26 20.98
C VAL A 107 4.13 3.10 20.13
N ALA A 108 3.43 2.74 19.05
CA ALA A 108 3.88 1.71 18.13
C ALA A 108 5.16 2.10 17.38
N LEU A 109 5.27 3.36 16.95
CA LEU A 109 6.49 3.90 16.34
C LEU A 109 7.67 3.82 17.31
N LEU A 110 7.52 4.32 18.54
CA LEU A 110 8.57 4.30 19.56
C LEU A 110 9.02 2.88 19.85
N THR A 111 8.08 1.94 19.97
CA THR A 111 8.38 0.53 20.17
C THR A 111 9.17 -0.06 19.00
N THR A 112 8.80 0.30 17.76
CA THR A 112 9.50 -0.12 16.55
C THR A 112 10.93 0.41 16.53
N HIS A 113 11.16 1.66 16.95
CA HIS A 113 12.50 2.25 17.04
C HIS A 113 13.37 1.58 18.11
N LEU A 114 12.78 1.25 19.28
CA LEU A 114 13.47 0.52 20.33
C LEU A 114 13.91 -0.88 19.86
N LEU A 115 13.04 -1.58 19.12
CA LEU A 115 13.34 -2.92 18.59
C LEU A 115 14.32 -2.89 17.42
N SER A 116 14.24 -1.88 16.55
CA SER A 116 15.06 -1.77 15.34
C SER A 116 16.42 -1.11 15.59
N GLY A 117 16.66 -0.56 16.78
CA GLY A 117 17.93 0.05 17.16
C GLY A 117 18.25 1.37 16.45
N GLY A 118 17.25 2.07 15.90
CA GLY A 118 17.47 3.31 15.15
C GLY A 118 16.22 4.13 14.89
N ASN A 119 16.44 5.44 14.66
CA ASN A 119 15.41 6.43 14.29
C ASN A 119 15.50 6.78 12.79
N ALA A 120 15.89 5.81 11.95
CA ALA A 120 16.03 6.05 10.53
C ALA A 120 14.64 6.26 9.91
N LEU A 121 14.54 7.30 9.08
CA LEU A 121 13.38 7.52 8.23
C LEU A 121 13.21 6.33 7.28
N LEU A 122 11.97 6.10 6.86
CA LEU A 122 11.70 5.05 5.89
C LEU A 122 12.36 5.38 4.54
N TYR A 123 12.37 6.65 4.12
CA TYR A 123 13.11 7.06 2.95
C TYR A 123 14.07 8.21 3.27
N THR A 124 15.33 8.06 2.86
CA THR A 124 16.29 9.17 2.93
C THR A 124 16.24 9.95 1.61
N VAL A 125 15.99 11.24 1.72
CA VAL A 125 15.86 12.16 0.58
C VAL A 125 16.79 13.34 0.83
N HIS A 126 17.60 13.66 -0.17
CA HIS A 126 18.42 14.87 -0.19
C HIS A 126 17.84 15.79 -1.27
N LEU A 127 17.12 16.83 -0.85
CA LEU A 127 16.55 17.81 -1.76
C LEU A 127 17.00 19.19 -1.33
N SER A 128 17.76 19.86 -2.19
CA SER A 128 18.33 21.20 -1.95
C SER A 128 17.91 22.16 -3.05
N LEU A 129 16.60 22.20 -3.32
CA LEU A 129 16.04 22.96 -4.44
C LEU A 129 15.22 24.17 -3.96
N ASP A 130 15.53 25.34 -4.50
CA ASP A 130 14.76 26.56 -4.29
C ASP A 130 13.48 26.55 -5.14
N LEU A 131 12.33 26.62 -4.48
CA LEU A 131 11.04 26.55 -5.15
C LEU A 131 10.67 27.90 -5.78
N HIS A 132 10.75 27.98 -7.11
CA HIS A 132 10.19 29.08 -7.90
C HIS A 132 8.83 28.69 -8.51
N VAL A 133 8.20 29.64 -9.20
CA VAL A 133 6.87 29.49 -9.82
C VAL A 133 6.83 28.31 -10.81
N ARG A 134 7.95 28.02 -11.49
CA ARG A 134 8.07 26.91 -12.44
C ARG A 134 7.91 25.55 -11.76
N GLU A 135 8.58 25.35 -10.63
CA GLU A 135 8.54 24.12 -9.85
C GLU A 135 7.11 23.86 -9.36
N TYR A 136 6.41 24.90 -8.90
CA TYR A 136 5.00 24.79 -8.52
C TYR A 136 4.11 24.38 -9.71
N ALA A 137 4.31 24.95 -10.89
CA ALA A 137 3.59 24.55 -12.10
C ALA A 137 3.88 23.08 -12.48
N MET A 138 5.13 22.63 -12.33
CA MET A 138 5.52 21.24 -12.57
C MET A 138 4.91 20.27 -11.54
N ILE A 139 4.87 20.64 -10.26
CA ILE A 139 4.19 19.87 -9.21
C ILE A 139 2.70 19.72 -9.54
N ILE A 140 2.01 20.82 -9.88
CA ILE A 140 0.58 20.79 -10.20
C ILE A 140 0.32 19.91 -11.44
N SER A 141 1.10 20.08 -12.50
CA SER A 141 0.96 19.27 -13.72
C SER A 141 1.27 17.78 -13.48
N THR A 142 2.30 17.46 -12.69
CA THR A 142 2.60 16.08 -12.28
C THR A 142 1.46 15.47 -11.50
N GLY A 143 0.88 16.24 -10.56
CA GLY A 143 -0.28 15.80 -9.81
C GLY A 143 -1.46 15.49 -10.72
N LEU A 144 -1.74 16.34 -11.72
CA LEU A 144 -2.81 16.07 -12.68
C LEU A 144 -2.57 14.76 -13.45
N VAL A 145 -1.35 14.56 -13.95
CA VAL A 145 -0.96 13.34 -14.69
C VAL A 145 -1.10 12.10 -13.79
N ALA A 146 -0.45 12.09 -12.63
CA ALA A 146 -0.50 10.96 -11.70
C ALA A 146 -1.92 10.72 -11.16
N GLY A 147 -2.71 11.78 -10.97
CA GLY A 147 -4.11 11.72 -10.58
C GLY A 147 -4.99 11.02 -11.60
N VAL A 148 -4.80 11.31 -12.90
CA VAL A 148 -5.50 10.61 -13.99
C VAL A 148 -5.00 9.17 -14.15
N CYS A 149 -3.72 8.90 -13.90
CA CYS A 149 -3.18 7.55 -13.90
C CYS A 149 -3.76 6.67 -12.76
N GLY A 150 -4.26 7.25 -11.67
CA GLY A 150 -4.84 6.51 -10.54
C GLY A 150 -6.01 5.61 -10.95
N PRO A 151 -7.10 6.16 -11.53
CA PRO A 151 -8.20 5.35 -12.04
C PRO A 151 -7.79 4.34 -13.12
N LEU A 152 -6.85 4.70 -13.99
CA LEU A 152 -6.31 3.77 -15.00
C LEU A 152 -5.62 2.57 -14.34
N PHE A 153 -4.80 2.81 -13.32
CA PHE A 153 -4.14 1.76 -12.53
C PHE A 153 -5.17 0.84 -11.84
N MET A 154 -6.21 1.43 -11.25
CA MET A 154 -7.32 0.69 -10.64
C MET A 154 -8.11 -0.17 -11.63
N TRP A 155 -8.35 0.37 -12.83
CA TRP A 155 -9.00 -0.36 -13.91
C TRP A 155 -8.14 -1.53 -14.41
N LEU A 156 -6.83 -1.31 -14.56
CA LEU A 156 -5.87 -2.37 -14.93
C LEU A 156 -5.89 -3.51 -13.91
N MET A 157 -5.79 -3.21 -12.61
CA MET A 157 -5.81 -4.19 -11.52
C MET A 157 -7.09 -5.04 -11.53
N THR A 158 -8.24 -4.41 -11.75
CA THR A 158 -9.54 -5.09 -11.82
C THR A 158 -9.65 -5.95 -13.07
N THR A 159 -9.15 -5.45 -14.21
CA THR A 159 -9.16 -6.16 -15.49
C THR A 159 -8.26 -7.40 -15.44
N THR A 160 -7.06 -7.29 -14.86
CA THR A 160 -6.18 -8.45 -14.70
C THR A 160 -6.77 -9.47 -13.74
N HIS A 161 -7.35 -9.04 -12.61
CA HIS A 161 -8.05 -9.94 -11.70
C HIS A 161 -9.18 -10.73 -12.40
N ASN A 162 -10.01 -10.04 -13.18
CA ASN A 162 -11.05 -10.69 -13.99
C ASN A 162 -10.47 -11.65 -15.02
N GLY A 163 -9.32 -11.34 -15.61
CA GLY A 163 -8.57 -12.25 -16.48
C GLY A 163 -8.16 -13.54 -15.78
N PHE A 164 -7.61 -13.44 -14.57
CA PHE A 164 -7.23 -14.61 -13.75
C PHE A 164 -8.44 -15.45 -13.33
N ILE A 165 -9.58 -14.83 -13.03
CA ILE A 165 -10.82 -15.54 -12.74
C ILE A 165 -11.34 -16.29 -13.98
N ARG A 166 -11.25 -15.68 -15.17
CA ARG A 166 -11.68 -16.32 -16.44
C ARG A 166 -10.87 -17.55 -16.80
N LEU A 167 -9.62 -17.65 -16.34
CA LEU A 167 -8.79 -18.85 -16.51
C LEU A 167 -9.33 -20.08 -15.75
N LYS A 168 -10.29 -19.92 -14.82
CA LYS A 168 -10.94 -21.00 -14.05
C LYS A 168 -9.97 -21.95 -13.35
N LEU A 169 -8.75 -21.49 -13.06
CA LEU A 169 -7.75 -22.24 -12.32
C LEU A 169 -8.15 -22.34 -10.84
N SER A 170 -7.69 -23.38 -10.14
CA SER A 170 -7.86 -23.44 -8.70
C SER A 170 -6.98 -22.40 -8.01
N PRO A 171 -7.36 -21.91 -6.81
CA PRO A 171 -6.61 -20.86 -6.11
C PRO A 171 -5.09 -21.07 -6.01
N PRO A 172 -4.55 -22.27 -5.67
CA PRO A 172 -3.10 -22.46 -5.61
C PRO A 172 -2.43 -22.32 -6.98
N TRP A 173 -3.07 -22.77 -8.05
CA TRP A 173 -2.53 -22.65 -9.42
C TRP A 173 -2.60 -21.22 -9.95
N GLN A 174 -3.62 -20.43 -9.56
CA GLN A 174 -3.66 -19.00 -9.87
C GLN A 174 -2.48 -18.28 -9.23
N LEU A 175 -2.22 -18.51 -7.94
CA LEU A 175 -1.10 -17.93 -7.22
C LEU A 175 0.25 -18.37 -7.80
N ALA A 176 0.39 -19.65 -8.15
CA ALA A 176 1.60 -20.18 -8.79
C ALA A 176 1.87 -19.51 -10.14
N LEU A 177 0.83 -19.29 -10.96
CA LEU A 177 0.96 -18.58 -12.24
C LEU A 177 1.36 -17.11 -12.04
N GLY A 178 0.75 -16.42 -11.07
CA GLY A 178 1.14 -15.05 -10.71
C GLY A 178 2.60 -14.97 -10.28
N GLY A 179 3.02 -15.85 -9.37
CA GLY A 179 4.41 -15.95 -8.91
C GLY A 179 5.39 -16.33 -10.01
N PHE A 180 5.00 -17.21 -10.94
CA PHE A 180 5.81 -17.57 -12.10
C PHE A 180 6.07 -16.37 -13.02
N ILE A 181 5.04 -15.57 -13.31
CA ILE A 181 5.17 -14.35 -14.12
C ILE A 181 6.13 -13.36 -13.43
N VAL A 182 5.96 -13.15 -12.11
CA VAL A 182 6.85 -12.27 -11.33
C VAL A 182 8.29 -12.80 -11.37
N GLY A 183 8.49 -14.10 -11.16
CA GLY A 183 9.80 -14.73 -11.21
C GLY A 183 10.50 -14.54 -12.56
N LEU A 184 9.76 -14.72 -13.67
CA LEU A 184 10.30 -14.50 -15.02
C LEU A 184 10.69 -13.03 -15.25
N LEU A 185 9.85 -12.09 -14.79
CA LEU A 185 10.16 -10.65 -14.86
C LEU A 185 11.36 -10.28 -13.99
N SER A 186 11.52 -10.92 -12.82
CA SER A 186 12.66 -10.71 -11.93
C SER A 186 13.99 -11.22 -12.52
N LEU A 187 13.97 -12.26 -13.38
CA LEU A 187 15.17 -12.69 -14.12
C LEU A 187 15.61 -11.64 -15.15
N LEU A 188 14.68 -10.93 -15.77
CA LEU A 188 14.98 -9.87 -16.73
C LEU A 188 15.39 -8.57 -16.05
N THR A 189 14.73 -8.21 -14.95
CA THR A 189 14.97 -6.97 -14.20
C THR A 189 14.89 -7.25 -12.70
N PRO A 190 16.04 -7.49 -12.04
CA PRO A 190 16.08 -7.84 -10.62
C PRO A 190 15.40 -6.82 -9.69
N ALA A 191 15.37 -5.53 -10.09
CA ALA A 191 14.69 -4.46 -9.37
C ALA A 191 13.16 -4.69 -9.22
N VAL A 192 12.57 -5.59 -10.01
CA VAL A 192 11.14 -5.92 -9.91
C VAL A 192 10.82 -6.77 -8.68
N TRP A 193 11.82 -7.44 -8.10
CA TRP A 193 11.63 -8.32 -6.95
C TRP A 193 11.12 -7.55 -5.71
N GLY A 194 10.09 -8.09 -5.06
CA GLY A 194 9.61 -7.63 -3.75
C GLY A 194 8.67 -6.43 -3.85
N ASN A 195 8.40 -5.77 -2.72
CA ASN A 195 7.43 -4.67 -2.65
C ASN A 195 7.88 -3.37 -3.34
N GLY A 196 9.18 -3.25 -3.69
CA GLY A 196 9.74 -2.07 -4.37
C GLY A 196 10.36 -1.02 -3.46
N TYR A 197 10.37 -1.23 -2.14
CA TYR A 197 10.94 -0.30 -1.16
C TYR A 197 12.40 0.09 -1.48
N SER A 198 13.26 -0.90 -1.71
CA SER A 198 14.68 -0.67 -2.03
C SER A 198 14.88 0.14 -3.31
N VAL A 199 14.00 -0.06 -4.30
CA VAL A 199 14.08 0.65 -5.58
C VAL A 199 13.62 2.09 -5.42
N VAL A 200 12.53 2.34 -4.69
CA VAL A 200 12.11 3.71 -4.33
C VAL A 200 13.26 4.45 -3.65
N GLN A 201 13.87 3.82 -2.63
CA GLN A 201 15.02 4.40 -1.94
C GLN A 201 16.19 4.69 -2.90
N SER A 202 16.52 3.75 -3.79
CA SER A 202 17.61 3.94 -4.76
C SER A 202 17.34 5.09 -5.74
N PHE A 203 16.09 5.24 -6.19
CA PHE A 203 15.67 6.28 -7.11
C PHE A 203 15.67 7.67 -6.45
N LEU A 204 15.33 7.74 -5.17
CA LEU A 204 15.36 8.97 -4.38
C LEU A 204 16.79 9.42 -4.05
N LEU A 205 17.75 8.49 -3.95
CA LEU A 205 19.16 8.82 -3.74
C LEU A 205 19.89 9.19 -5.03
N SER A 206 19.66 8.41 -6.08
CA SER A 206 20.32 8.61 -7.38
C SER A 206 19.30 8.30 -8.49
N PRO A 207 18.63 9.34 -9.01
CA PRO A 207 17.64 9.19 -10.06
C PRO A 207 18.26 8.53 -11.30
N PRO A 208 17.76 7.37 -11.76
CA PRO A 208 18.34 6.72 -12.93
C PRO A 208 17.97 7.45 -14.23
N LEU A 209 18.53 6.98 -15.35
CA LEU A 209 18.18 7.45 -16.68
C LEU A 209 16.70 7.14 -17.00
N LEU A 210 16.09 7.96 -17.85
CA LEU A 210 14.69 7.82 -18.27
C LEU A 210 14.37 6.42 -18.83
N SER A 211 15.27 5.84 -19.63
CA SER A 211 15.09 4.50 -20.21
C SER A 211 15.04 3.40 -19.14
N VAL A 212 15.87 3.52 -18.10
CA VAL A 212 15.92 2.58 -16.97
C VAL A 212 14.67 2.71 -16.13
N ILE A 213 14.23 3.93 -15.83
CA ILE A 213 12.97 4.17 -15.10
C ILE A 213 11.80 3.57 -15.88
N ALA A 214 11.72 3.82 -17.19
CA ALA A 214 10.64 3.30 -18.04
C ALA A 214 10.63 1.76 -18.08
N GLY A 215 11.80 1.13 -18.24
CA GLY A 215 11.94 -0.33 -18.25
C GLY A 215 11.50 -0.96 -16.93
N ILE A 216 11.99 -0.44 -15.79
CA ILE A 216 11.62 -0.95 -14.47
C ILE A 216 10.14 -0.67 -14.18
N PHE A 217 9.62 0.50 -14.56
CA PHE A 217 8.21 0.86 -14.39
C PHE A 217 7.30 -0.14 -15.08
N ILE A 218 7.55 -0.45 -16.37
CA ILE A 218 6.74 -1.40 -17.13
C ILE A 218 6.80 -2.79 -16.49
N CYS A 219 8.00 -3.29 -16.18
CA CYS A 219 8.16 -4.62 -15.60
C CYS A 219 7.51 -4.70 -14.21
N LYS A 220 7.65 -3.66 -13.38
CA LYS A 220 7.03 -3.61 -12.05
C LYS A 220 5.51 -3.54 -12.16
N LEU A 221 4.97 -2.71 -13.05
CA LEU A 221 3.54 -2.63 -13.29
C LEU A 221 2.96 -3.99 -13.65
N LEU A 222 3.60 -4.72 -14.58
CA LEU A 222 3.19 -6.08 -14.95
C LEU A 222 3.29 -7.05 -13.77
N ALA A 223 4.34 -6.99 -12.97
CA ALA A 223 4.51 -7.86 -11.80
C ALA A 223 3.44 -7.60 -10.73
N VAL A 224 3.11 -6.33 -10.47
CA VAL A 224 2.05 -5.94 -9.52
C VAL A 224 0.69 -6.42 -10.01
N LEU A 225 0.40 -6.21 -11.30
CA LEU A 225 -0.84 -6.65 -11.94
C LEU A 225 -0.99 -8.18 -11.95
N ALA A 226 0.09 -8.92 -12.17
CA ALA A 226 0.11 -10.38 -12.11
C ALA A 226 -0.08 -10.89 -10.68
N SER A 227 0.65 -10.31 -9.72
CA SER A 227 0.58 -10.70 -8.30
C SER A 227 -0.82 -10.44 -7.75
N SER A 228 -1.32 -9.22 -7.89
CA SER A 228 -2.64 -8.86 -7.36
C SER A 228 -3.77 -9.51 -8.15
N GLY A 229 -3.63 -9.59 -9.49
CA GLY A 229 -4.61 -10.26 -10.34
C GLY A 229 -4.80 -11.73 -9.99
N SER A 230 -3.73 -12.42 -9.62
CA SER A 230 -3.77 -13.83 -9.18
C SER A 230 -4.51 -14.07 -7.86
N GLY A 231 -4.87 -13.02 -7.12
CA GLY A 231 -5.53 -13.10 -5.83
C GLY A 231 -4.58 -13.29 -4.65
N ALA A 232 -3.30 -12.94 -4.82
CA ALA A 232 -2.31 -13.07 -3.77
C ALA A 232 -2.61 -12.12 -2.59
N PRO A 233 -2.70 -12.64 -1.34
CA PRO A 233 -3.02 -11.81 -0.18
C PRO A 233 -1.87 -10.85 0.15
N GLY A 234 -2.15 -9.55 0.19
CA GLY A 234 -1.22 -8.54 0.70
C GLY A 234 -1.63 -7.12 0.36
N GLY A 235 -0.80 -6.16 0.76
CA GLY A 235 -1.05 -4.73 0.57
C GLY A 235 -0.51 -4.20 -0.76
N VAL A 236 -1.25 -3.33 -1.43
CA VAL A 236 -0.78 -2.66 -2.66
C VAL A 236 -0.27 -1.24 -2.41
N PHE A 237 -0.16 -0.80 -1.15
CA PHE A 237 0.28 0.55 -0.81
C PHE A 237 1.69 0.85 -1.34
N THR A 238 2.70 0.04 -0.99
CA THR A 238 4.08 0.26 -1.43
C THR A 238 4.26 0.14 -2.94
N PRO A 239 3.63 -0.84 -3.62
CA PRO A 239 3.56 -0.85 -5.09
C PRO A 239 2.96 0.41 -5.70
N THR A 240 1.87 0.95 -5.13
CA THR A 240 1.27 2.22 -5.59
C THR A 240 2.25 3.38 -5.42
N LEU A 241 2.96 3.46 -4.29
CA LEU A 241 4.01 4.46 -4.09
C LEU A 241 5.09 4.35 -5.15
N PHE A 242 5.56 3.13 -5.45
CA PHE A 242 6.56 2.91 -6.50
C PHE A 242 6.09 3.37 -7.89
N ILE A 243 4.86 3.03 -8.27
CA ILE A 243 4.26 3.41 -9.56
C ILE A 243 4.11 4.93 -9.63
N GLY A 244 3.67 5.57 -8.53
CA GLY A 244 3.55 7.02 -8.44
C GLY A 244 4.89 7.73 -8.56
N LEU A 245 5.91 7.26 -7.84
CA LEU A 245 7.29 7.73 -7.96
C LEU A 245 7.76 7.67 -9.40
N SER A 246 7.58 6.52 -10.04
CA SER A 246 8.05 6.28 -11.41
C SER A 246 7.38 7.21 -12.41
N ILE A 247 6.06 7.43 -12.30
CA ILE A 247 5.33 8.37 -13.16
C ILE A 247 5.87 9.80 -12.98
N GLY A 248 6.03 10.23 -11.73
CA GLY A 248 6.55 11.56 -11.41
C GLY A 248 7.99 11.77 -11.90
N MET A 249 8.86 10.78 -11.71
CA MET A 249 10.25 10.83 -12.19
C MET A 249 10.36 10.76 -13.70
N LEU A 250 9.53 9.95 -14.38
CA LEU A 250 9.48 9.93 -15.85
C LEU A 250 9.09 11.31 -16.38
N TYR A 251 8.05 11.91 -15.82
CA TYR A 251 7.62 13.26 -16.19
C TYR A 251 8.72 14.30 -15.93
N GLY A 252 9.37 14.24 -14.76
CA GLY A 252 10.50 15.12 -14.43
C GLY A 252 11.71 14.94 -15.33
N ARG A 253 12.07 13.70 -15.69
CA ARG A 253 13.18 13.42 -16.62
C ARG A 253 12.86 13.86 -18.05
N MET A 254 11.61 13.76 -18.49
CA MET A 254 11.21 14.24 -19.81
C MET A 254 11.44 15.75 -19.94
N TRP A 255 11.01 16.55 -18.95
CA TRP A 255 11.17 18.01 -18.97
C TRP A 255 12.54 18.49 -18.48
N GLY A 256 13.24 17.67 -17.69
CA GLY A 256 14.56 17.96 -17.14
C GLY A 256 15.70 17.95 -18.14
N PHE A 257 15.53 17.41 -19.37
CA PHE A 257 16.56 17.45 -20.42
C PHE A 257 17.05 18.88 -20.73
N TRP A 258 16.22 19.90 -20.47
CA TRP A 258 16.50 21.30 -20.79
C TRP A 258 16.84 22.16 -19.56
N LEU A 259 16.88 21.59 -18.36
CA LEU A 259 16.95 22.35 -17.11
C LEU A 259 18.16 21.97 -16.25
N PRO A 260 18.90 22.95 -15.67
CA PRO A 260 19.85 22.67 -14.60
C PRO A 260 19.09 22.13 -13.37
N GLY A 261 19.67 21.14 -12.67
CA GLY A 261 19.02 20.51 -11.51
C GLY A 261 18.01 19.41 -11.86
N ALA A 262 18.15 18.75 -13.02
CA ALA A 262 17.23 17.72 -13.49
C ALA A 262 17.01 16.55 -12.51
N ASP A 263 18.02 16.19 -11.72
CA ASP A 263 17.94 15.10 -10.74
C ASP A 263 17.05 15.49 -9.54
N GLU A 264 17.26 16.68 -8.97
CA GLU A 264 16.46 17.21 -7.86
C GLU A 264 15.00 17.43 -8.28
N MET A 265 14.79 17.93 -9.51
CA MET A 265 13.44 18.03 -10.08
C MET A 265 12.79 16.66 -10.23
N ALA A 266 13.51 15.65 -10.72
CA ALA A 266 12.97 14.30 -10.84
C ALA A 266 12.58 13.73 -9.46
N ILE A 267 13.38 13.96 -8.42
CA ILE A 267 13.07 13.55 -7.03
C ILE A 267 11.80 14.27 -6.55
N LEU A 268 11.71 15.60 -6.71
CA LEU A 268 10.57 16.40 -6.29
C LEU A 268 9.26 15.95 -6.97
N LEU A 269 9.30 15.73 -8.29
CA LEU A 269 8.14 15.26 -9.04
C LEU A 269 7.84 13.79 -8.75
N GLY A 270 8.86 12.97 -8.46
CA GLY A 270 8.70 11.62 -7.96
C GLY A 270 7.92 11.57 -6.64
N LEU A 271 8.34 12.34 -5.64
CA LEU A 271 7.64 12.46 -4.35
C LEU A 271 6.20 12.97 -4.52
N THR A 272 6.00 13.92 -5.42
CA THR A 272 4.67 14.40 -5.80
C THR A 272 3.83 13.28 -6.41
N GLY A 273 4.41 12.49 -7.32
CA GLY A 273 3.77 11.32 -7.94
C GLY A 273 3.39 10.25 -6.92
N MET A 274 4.25 9.98 -5.93
CA MET A 274 3.95 9.07 -4.81
C MET A 274 2.69 9.51 -4.05
N ALA A 275 2.65 10.77 -3.60
CA ALA A 275 1.54 11.32 -2.82
C ALA A 275 0.23 11.33 -3.62
N THR A 276 0.31 11.79 -4.88
CA THR A 276 -0.85 12.01 -5.73
C THR A 276 -1.47 10.72 -6.24
N LEU A 277 -0.66 9.73 -6.65
CA LEU A 277 -1.19 8.43 -7.06
C LEU A 277 -1.80 7.67 -5.87
N LEU A 278 -1.16 7.74 -4.70
CA LEU A 278 -1.72 7.14 -3.48
C LEU A 278 -3.06 7.79 -3.13
N ALA A 279 -3.15 9.12 -3.19
CA ALA A 279 -4.40 9.83 -2.93
C ALA A 279 -5.50 9.49 -3.95
N ALA A 280 -5.15 9.37 -5.23
CA ALA A 280 -6.10 9.04 -6.30
C ALA A 280 -6.67 7.61 -6.16
N THR A 281 -5.85 6.66 -5.70
CA THR A 281 -6.24 5.25 -5.55
C THR A 281 -6.95 4.97 -4.23
N THR A 282 -6.59 5.66 -3.15
CA THR A 282 -7.17 5.47 -1.82
C THR A 282 -8.32 6.41 -1.50
N HIS A 283 -8.49 7.48 -2.30
CA HIS A 283 -9.40 8.61 -2.01
C HIS A 283 -9.14 9.27 -0.65
N ALA A 284 -7.90 9.18 -0.14
CA ALA A 284 -7.49 9.69 1.16
C ALA A 284 -6.35 10.72 1.00
N PRO A 285 -6.69 11.98 0.63
CA PRO A 285 -5.72 12.99 0.25
C PRO A 285 -4.86 13.51 1.41
N MET A 286 -5.43 13.68 2.61
CA MET A 286 -4.65 14.17 3.76
C MET A 286 -3.71 13.08 4.26
N MET A 287 -4.20 11.84 4.34
CA MET A 287 -3.38 10.68 4.70
C MET A 287 -2.20 10.54 3.75
N SER A 288 -2.44 10.53 2.44
CA SER A 288 -1.39 10.31 1.44
C SER A 288 -0.32 11.38 1.48
N THR A 289 -0.72 12.65 1.65
CA THR A 289 0.22 13.78 1.76
C THR A 289 1.11 13.63 3.00
N LEU A 290 0.50 13.41 4.17
CA LEU A 290 1.24 13.28 5.43
C LEU A 290 2.10 12.02 5.47
N MET A 291 1.65 10.94 4.82
CA MET A 291 2.40 9.69 4.70
C MET A 291 3.75 9.93 4.01
N ILE A 292 3.77 10.61 2.86
CA ILE A 292 5.02 10.94 2.18
C ILE A 292 5.89 11.84 3.05
N CYS A 293 5.31 12.88 3.67
CA CYS A 293 6.06 13.79 4.52
C CYS A 293 6.71 13.10 5.73
N GLU A 294 6.00 12.21 6.43
CA GLU A 294 6.58 11.49 7.57
C GLU A 294 7.64 10.47 7.11
N MET A 295 7.36 9.72 6.04
CA MET A 295 8.29 8.71 5.53
C MET A 295 9.61 9.29 5.02
N THR A 296 9.59 10.52 4.46
CA THR A 296 10.80 11.19 3.95
C THR A 296 11.42 12.19 4.93
N GLY A 297 10.87 12.33 6.15
CA GLY A 297 11.33 13.29 7.17
C GLY A 297 10.96 14.75 6.90
N GLY A 298 10.06 14.99 5.95
CA GLY A 298 9.66 16.30 5.44
C GLY A 298 8.81 17.16 6.38
N VAL A 299 8.60 16.80 7.65
CA VAL A 299 8.01 17.72 8.63
C VAL A 299 8.94 18.93 8.88
N SER A 300 10.22 18.83 8.47
CA SER A 300 11.22 19.91 8.51
C SER A 300 11.50 20.56 7.15
N THR A 301 11.08 19.96 6.03
CA THR A 301 11.35 20.48 4.67
C THR A 301 10.19 21.35 4.21
N THR A 302 10.19 22.59 4.71
CA THR A 302 9.39 23.75 4.27
C THR A 302 7.86 23.55 4.21
N PRO A 303 7.05 24.30 5.01
CA PRO A 303 5.57 24.23 4.96
C PRO A 303 4.96 24.41 3.55
N ARG A 304 5.73 25.00 2.62
CA ARG A 304 5.37 25.25 1.22
C ARG A 304 5.19 23.98 0.38
N ILE A 305 5.97 22.91 0.62
CA ILE A 305 5.83 21.64 -0.12
C ILE A 305 4.57 20.90 0.35
N THR A 306 4.33 20.92 1.67
CA THR A 306 3.14 20.32 2.30
C THR A 306 1.86 21.01 1.82
N ASP A 307 1.84 22.34 1.72
CA ASP A 307 0.68 23.08 1.21
C ASP A 307 0.43 22.86 -0.29
N CYS A 308 1.48 22.70 -1.10
CA CYS A 308 1.32 22.42 -2.53
C CYS A 308 0.96 20.97 -2.84
N LEU A 309 1.48 20.01 -2.07
CA LEU A 309 0.99 18.64 -2.11
C LEU A 309 -0.47 18.61 -1.67
N ARG A 310 -0.86 19.31 -0.60
CA ARG A 310 -2.25 19.39 -0.14
C ARG A 310 -3.19 20.02 -1.18
N GLY A 311 -2.77 21.11 -1.82
CA GLY A 311 -3.53 21.81 -2.86
C GLY A 311 -3.69 20.99 -4.14
N GLY A 312 -2.60 20.42 -4.65
CA GLY A 312 -2.61 19.55 -5.83
C GLY A 312 -3.43 18.28 -5.61
N VAL A 313 -3.19 17.60 -4.49
CA VAL A 313 -3.88 16.37 -4.11
C VAL A 313 -5.38 16.62 -3.85
N GLY A 314 -5.74 17.73 -3.20
CA GLY A 314 -7.14 18.12 -2.97
C GLY A 314 -7.91 18.45 -4.26
N LEU A 315 -7.27 19.12 -5.22
CA LEU A 315 -7.85 19.39 -6.55
C LEU A 315 -8.12 18.07 -7.30
N ILE A 316 -7.19 17.12 -7.25
CA ILE A 316 -7.31 15.81 -7.91
C ILE A 316 -8.40 14.95 -7.26
N ALA A 317 -8.55 14.99 -5.94
CA ALA A 317 -9.65 14.30 -5.25
C ALA A 317 -11.03 14.81 -5.67
N ASN A 318 -11.14 16.07 -6.11
CA ASN A 318 -12.36 16.61 -6.71
C ASN A 318 -12.53 16.21 -8.18
N VAL A 319 -11.45 16.17 -8.96
CA VAL A 319 -11.49 15.73 -10.37
C VAL A 319 -11.83 14.24 -10.48
N THR A 320 -11.23 13.38 -9.65
CA THR A 320 -11.55 11.93 -9.61
C THR A 320 -12.98 11.67 -9.14
N ARG A 321 -13.52 12.48 -8.22
CA ARG A 321 -14.95 12.42 -7.84
C ARG A 321 -15.88 12.94 -8.95
N GLY A 322 -15.46 13.96 -9.70
CA GLY A 322 -16.21 14.56 -10.81
C GLY A 322 -16.29 13.69 -12.07
N LEU A 323 -15.33 12.79 -12.28
CA LEU A 323 -15.30 11.88 -13.44
C LEU A 323 -16.34 10.74 -13.37
N GLY A 324 -17.19 10.69 -12.34
CA GLY A 324 -18.32 9.75 -12.26
C GLY A 324 -17.91 8.26 -12.27
N LEU A 325 -16.63 7.95 -12.06
CA LEU A 325 -16.15 6.58 -12.01
C LEU A 325 -16.70 5.91 -10.75
N PRO A 326 -17.32 4.72 -10.88
CA PRO A 326 -18.13 4.16 -9.81
C PRO A 326 -17.25 3.84 -8.60
N THR A 327 -17.61 4.44 -7.46
CA THR A 327 -17.03 4.23 -6.11
C THR A 327 -17.05 2.76 -5.66
N THR A 328 -17.72 1.87 -6.40
CA THR A 328 -17.67 0.42 -6.21
C THR A 328 -16.28 -0.19 -6.48
N HIS A 329 -15.38 0.50 -7.20
CA HIS A 329 -14.00 0.01 -7.43
C HIS A 329 -13.09 0.16 -6.20
N CYS A 330 -13.35 1.10 -5.28
CA CYS A 330 -12.64 1.11 -3.98
C CYS A 330 -13.06 -0.03 -3.06
N ARG A 331 -14.27 -0.56 -3.25
CA ARG A 331 -14.66 -1.85 -2.69
C ARG A 331 -13.76 -2.95 -3.23
N ALA A 332 -13.35 -2.95 -4.50
CA ALA A 332 -12.41 -3.95 -5.03
C ALA A 332 -10.96 -3.84 -4.51
N LEU A 333 -10.49 -2.69 -4.03
CA LEU A 333 -9.22 -2.60 -3.28
C LEU A 333 -9.36 -3.17 -1.85
N THR A 334 -10.53 -3.02 -1.24
CA THR A 334 -10.83 -3.61 0.07
C THR A 334 -11.30 -5.06 0.00
N ASP A 335 -11.86 -5.48 -1.12
CA ASP A 335 -12.27 -6.84 -1.46
C ASP A 335 -11.12 -7.60 -2.15
N GLY A 336 -10.14 -6.93 -2.75
CA GLY A 336 -8.86 -7.54 -3.14
C GLY A 336 -7.99 -7.87 -1.91
N TYR A 337 -8.20 -7.12 -0.83
CA TYR A 337 -7.82 -7.56 0.51
C TYR A 337 -8.63 -8.78 0.96
N ILE A 338 -9.85 -9.00 0.47
CA ILE A 338 -10.78 -10.06 0.85
C ILE A 338 -11.04 -10.97 -0.36
N ALA A 339 -10.05 -11.79 -0.74
CA ALA A 339 -10.43 -13.08 -1.31
C ALA A 339 -11.53 -13.63 -0.39
N PRO A 340 -12.74 -13.94 -0.89
CA PRO A 340 -13.87 -14.26 -0.03
C PRO A 340 -13.40 -15.28 0.98
N VAL A 341 -13.65 -15.08 2.28
CA VAL A 341 -13.22 -16.05 3.31
C VAL A 341 -13.68 -17.45 2.90
N ARG A 342 -14.80 -17.60 2.15
CA ARG A 342 -15.19 -18.87 1.50
C ARG A 342 -14.10 -19.52 0.65
N VAL A 343 -13.35 -18.79 -0.17
CA VAL A 343 -12.28 -19.32 -1.04
C VAL A 343 -11.07 -19.76 -0.23
N VAL A 344 -10.64 -18.98 0.77
CA VAL A 344 -9.54 -19.36 1.68
C VAL A 344 -9.96 -20.49 2.62
N ARG A 345 -11.18 -20.49 3.15
CA ARG A 345 -11.74 -21.59 3.96
C ARG A 345 -11.93 -22.86 3.12
N HIS A 346 -12.35 -22.75 1.85
CA HIS A 346 -12.41 -23.92 0.95
C HIS A 346 -11.02 -24.42 0.58
N ALA A 347 -10.07 -23.54 0.24
CA ALA A 347 -8.71 -23.93 -0.08
C ALA A 347 -7.97 -24.52 1.13
N ALA A 348 -8.13 -23.92 2.32
CA ALA A 348 -7.58 -24.42 3.58
C ALA A 348 -8.27 -25.73 4.02
N ASN A 349 -9.61 -25.85 3.94
CA ASN A 349 -10.28 -27.12 4.23
C ASN A 349 -9.94 -28.21 3.21
N LYS A 350 -9.69 -27.85 1.94
CA LYS A 350 -9.30 -28.80 0.89
C LYS A 350 -7.84 -29.22 1.05
N ALA A 351 -6.94 -28.30 1.40
CA ALA A 351 -5.55 -28.58 1.73
C ALA A 351 -5.42 -29.42 3.02
N VAL A 352 -6.14 -29.06 4.10
CA VAL A 352 -6.19 -29.84 5.35
C VAL A 352 -6.82 -31.22 5.12
N ARG A 353 -7.87 -31.34 4.28
CA ARG A 353 -8.43 -32.66 3.90
C ARG A 353 -7.49 -33.47 3.01
N GLN A 354 -6.72 -32.83 2.13
CA GLN A 354 -5.74 -33.51 1.28
C GLN A 354 -4.52 -33.98 2.09
N SER A 355 -4.04 -33.17 3.04
CA SER A 355 -2.97 -33.56 3.98
C SER A 355 -3.45 -34.59 5.01
N ALA A 356 -4.70 -34.52 5.49
CA ALA A 356 -5.29 -35.56 6.34
C ALA A 356 -5.53 -36.87 5.56
N ALA A 357 -5.95 -36.80 4.30
CA ALA A 357 -6.08 -37.99 3.44
C ALA A 357 -4.72 -38.63 3.11
N GLN A 358 -3.67 -37.83 2.89
CA GLN A 358 -2.30 -38.34 2.72
C GLN A 358 -1.72 -38.90 4.02
N ALA A 359 -2.01 -38.30 5.17
CA ALA A 359 -1.58 -38.82 6.48
C ALA A 359 -2.31 -40.12 6.86
N VAL A 360 -3.60 -40.24 6.56
CA VAL A 360 -4.37 -41.48 6.77
C VAL A 360 -3.93 -42.57 5.79
N PHE A 361 -3.65 -42.24 4.53
CA PHE A 361 -3.15 -43.21 3.54
C PHE A 361 -1.76 -43.75 3.89
N CYS A 362 -0.88 -42.93 4.49
CA CYS A 362 0.41 -43.39 5.03
C CYS A 362 0.27 -44.26 6.30
N LEU A 363 -0.75 -44.03 7.13
CA LEU A 363 -0.98 -44.79 8.37
C LEU A 363 -1.71 -46.12 8.15
N THR A 364 -2.38 -46.31 7.00
CA THR A 364 -3.03 -47.58 6.64
C THR A 364 -2.17 -48.51 5.78
N HIS A 365 -0.97 -48.07 5.38
CA HIS A 365 -0.02 -48.82 4.56
C HIS A 365 1.36 -49.04 5.23
N GLN A 366 1.43 -48.86 6.55
CA GLN A 366 2.41 -49.50 7.42
C GLN A 366 1.68 -50.51 8.31
#